data_AF-A0A226DHN3-F1
#
_entry.id   AF-A0A226DHN3-F1
#
_cell.length_a   1.000
_cell.length_b   1.000
_cell.length_c   1.000
_cell.angle_alpha   90.00
_cell.angle_beta   90.00
_cell.angle_gamma   90.00
#
_symmetry.space_group_name_H-M   'P 1'
#
loop_
_entity.id
_entity.type
_entity.pdbx_description
1 polymer ?
#
loop_
_entity_poly.entity_id
_entity_poly.type
_entity_poly.pdbx_seq_one_letter_code
_entity_poly.pdbx_strand_id
1 'polypeptide(L)'
;MQQHKSITGWTHLSESDSFNGKSQDYREFEAQCFPFYSLLRAINVTTVDYFSLDIEGAELSILKTIPWKDTFSIEVRNEIEHNLRDYMTSVGYRFVAYVKNRFSHDHIYAHSSLGCQNDYLLANFWCAEPPHLSQVSERTGSPSTV
;
A
#
# COMPACT_ATOMS: atom_id res chain seq x y z
N MET A 1 4.70 24.98 7.64
CA MET A 1 4.74 24.40 6.28
C MET A 1 5.99 23.55 6.19
N GLN A 2 5.86 22.26 5.84
CA GLN A 2 7.03 21.44 5.55
C GLN A 2 7.66 21.96 4.24
N GLN A 3 8.98 22.13 4.23
CA GLN A 3 9.70 22.62 3.06
C GLN A 3 9.68 21.57 1.94
N HIS A 4 9.66 22.02 0.69
CA HIS A 4 9.88 21.16 -0.47
C HIS A 4 11.32 20.65 -0.45
N LYS A 5 11.55 19.50 -1.08
CA LYS A 5 12.90 18.99 -1.35
C LYS A 5 13.12 19.00 -2.86
N SER A 6 14.29 19.45 -3.30
CA SER A 6 14.74 19.13 -4.66
C SER A 6 15.31 17.72 -4.64
N ILE A 7 14.85 16.86 -5.54
CA ILE A 7 15.40 15.52 -5.73
C ILE A 7 15.84 15.33 -7.18
N THR A 8 16.93 14.61 -7.39
CA THR A 8 17.38 14.20 -8.71
C THR A 8 16.65 12.94 -9.12
N GLY A 9 15.92 12.99 -10.23
CA GLY A 9 15.26 11.85 -10.87
C GLY A 9 15.89 11.51 -12.21
N TRP A 10 15.49 10.37 -12.77
CA TRP A 10 15.92 9.91 -14.09
C TRP A 10 14.73 9.93 -15.04
N THR A 11 14.85 10.59 -16.18
CA THR A 11 13.82 10.60 -17.22
C THR A 11 14.36 9.98 -18.50
N HIS A 12 13.56 9.09 -19.10
CA HIS A 12 13.91 8.41 -20.36
C HIS A 12 13.61 9.34 -21.54
N LEU A 13 14.63 9.62 -22.33
CA LEU A 13 14.54 10.41 -23.56
C LEU A 13 14.99 9.52 -24.73
N SER A 14 14.12 8.63 -25.21
CA SER A 14 14.31 8.03 -26.53
C SER A 14 13.14 8.30 -27.44
N GLU A 15 13.42 8.66 -28.69
CA GLU A 15 12.41 8.76 -29.77
C GLU A 15 11.88 7.38 -30.21
N SER A 16 12.42 6.29 -29.68
CA SER A 16 11.96 4.91 -29.93
C SER A 16 11.07 4.40 -28.80
N ASP A 17 9.92 3.81 -29.12
CA ASP A 17 8.95 3.19 -28.17
C ASP A 17 9.47 1.95 -27.41
N SER A 18 10.79 1.73 -27.38
CA SER A 18 11.40 0.63 -26.63
C SER A 18 11.43 0.96 -25.14
N PHE A 19 10.59 0.27 -24.36
CA PHE A 19 10.48 0.39 -22.89
C PHE A 19 11.78 0.09 -22.12
N ASN A 20 12.72 -0.63 -22.75
CA ASN A 20 14.03 -0.94 -22.18
C ASN A 20 15.08 0.05 -22.70
N GLY A 21 15.14 1.23 -22.10
CA GLY A 21 16.19 2.22 -22.36
C GLY A 21 17.57 1.72 -21.93
N LYS A 22 18.62 2.07 -22.69
CA LYS A 22 20.00 1.94 -22.21
C LYS A 22 20.28 3.10 -21.24
N SER A 23 21.28 2.95 -20.37
CA SER A 23 21.66 4.03 -19.41
C SER A 23 21.96 5.38 -20.08
N GLN A 24 22.32 5.36 -21.36
CA GLN A 24 22.61 6.53 -22.21
C GLN A 24 21.34 7.31 -22.60
N ASP A 25 20.18 6.67 -22.53
CA ASP A 25 18.88 7.23 -22.91
C ASP A 25 18.21 7.96 -21.74
N TYR A 26 18.79 7.89 -20.53
CA TYR A 26 18.29 8.58 -19.36
C TYR A 26 19.04 9.89 -19.13
N ARG A 27 18.30 10.96 -18.82
CA ARG A 27 18.86 12.21 -18.31
C ARG A 27 18.42 12.45 -16.88
N GLU A 28 19.33 13.02 -16.11
CA GLU A 28 18.99 13.56 -14.80
C GLU A 28 18.07 14.77 -14.96
N PHE A 29 17.07 14.86 -14.09
CA PHE A 29 16.27 16.06 -13.93
C PHE A 29 16.06 16.36 -12.45
N GLU A 30 15.86 17.62 -12.13
CA GLU A 30 15.48 18.03 -10.78
C GLU A 30 13.96 18.12 -10.66
N ALA A 31 13.41 17.43 -9.66
CA ALA A 31 12.01 17.49 -9.30
C ALA A 31 11.84 18.22 -7.96
N GLN A 32 10.90 19.15 -7.90
CA GLN A 32 10.44 19.71 -6.63
C GLN A 32 9.41 18.76 -6.02
N CYS A 33 9.79 18.10 -4.92
CA CYS A 33 8.90 17.22 -4.17
C CYS A 33 8.30 17.94 -2.98
N PHE A 34 6.97 17.90 -2.91
CA PHE A 34 6.20 18.42 -1.80
C PHE A 34 5.55 17.25 -1.06
N PRO A 35 5.43 17.30 0.28
CA PRO A 35 4.64 16.34 1.01
C PRO A 35 3.20 16.35 0.49
N PHE A 36 2.66 15.17 0.17
CA PHE A 36 1.32 15.04 -0.43
C PHE A 36 0.24 15.79 0.37
N TYR A 37 0.31 15.74 1.70
CA TYR A 37 -0.60 16.50 2.55
C TYR A 37 -0.61 18.01 2.27
N SER A 38 0.57 18.59 2.02
CA SER A 38 0.69 20.02 1.78
C SER A 38 -0.03 20.41 0.49
N LEU A 39 0.01 19.54 -0.52
CA LEU A 39 -0.70 19.73 -1.79
C LEU A 39 -2.22 19.67 -1.58
N LEU A 40 -2.73 18.65 -0.88
CA LEU A 40 -4.16 18.53 -0.57
C LEU A 40 -4.69 19.76 0.19
N ARG A 41 -3.94 20.21 1.21
CA ARG A 41 -4.31 21.39 2.00
C ARG A 41 -4.31 22.67 1.18
N ALA A 42 -3.41 22.81 0.21
CA ALA A 42 -3.35 23.98 -0.67
C ALA A 42 -4.60 24.09 -1.56
N ILE A 43 -5.20 22.96 -1.94
CA ILE A 43 -6.45 22.90 -2.72
C ILE A 43 -7.71 22.70 -1.85
N ASN A 44 -7.60 22.91 -0.54
CA ASN A 44 -8.69 22.76 0.44
C ASN A 44 -9.36 21.36 0.44
N VAL A 45 -8.60 20.31 0.10
CA VAL A 45 -9.03 18.92 0.25
C VAL A 45 -8.60 18.43 1.64
N THR A 46 -9.59 18.06 2.46
CA THR A 46 -9.39 17.63 3.84
C THR A 46 -9.68 16.15 4.09
N THR A 47 -10.29 15.47 3.12
CA THR A 47 -10.68 14.05 3.19
C THR A 47 -10.36 13.37 1.87
N VAL A 48 -9.84 12.14 1.93
CA VAL A 48 -9.56 11.30 0.77
C VAL A 48 -10.13 9.92 1.06
N ASP A 49 -11.27 9.57 0.50
CA ASP A 49 -11.92 8.30 0.84
C ASP A 49 -11.14 7.07 0.32
N TYR A 50 -10.43 7.26 -0.80
CA TYR A 50 -9.65 6.24 -1.47
C TYR A 50 -8.38 6.85 -2.08
N PHE A 51 -7.24 6.21 -1.83
CA PHE A 51 -5.94 6.60 -2.40
C PHE A 51 -5.24 5.41 -3.04
N SER A 52 -5.00 5.49 -4.34
CA SER A 52 -4.20 4.51 -5.09
C SER A 52 -2.76 5.01 -5.17
N LEU A 53 -1.81 4.16 -4.73
CA LEU A 53 -0.39 4.45 -4.66
C LEU A 53 0.39 3.43 -5.48
N ASP A 54 0.93 3.89 -6.59
CA ASP A 54 1.85 3.15 -7.45
C ASP A 54 3.00 4.08 -7.84
N ILE A 55 4.17 3.88 -7.23
CA ILE A 55 5.36 4.73 -7.39
C ILE A 55 6.62 3.89 -7.60
N GLU A 56 6.44 2.67 -8.11
CA GLU A 56 7.50 1.80 -8.61
C GLU A 56 8.60 1.46 -7.59
N GLY A 57 8.26 1.31 -6.31
CA GLY A 57 9.15 0.75 -5.26
C GLY A 57 9.41 1.64 -4.05
N ALA A 58 8.84 2.85 -3.99
CA ALA A 58 9.01 3.77 -2.86
C ALA A 58 7.80 3.81 -1.90
N GLU A 59 6.85 2.89 -2.02
CA GLU A 59 5.53 2.91 -1.38
C GLU A 59 5.63 3.05 0.14
N LEU A 60 6.42 2.19 0.79
CA LEU A 60 6.58 2.18 2.25
C LEU A 60 7.14 3.49 2.80
N SER A 61 8.03 4.15 2.06
CA SER A 61 8.62 5.42 2.48
C SER A 61 7.59 6.55 2.48
N ILE A 62 6.69 6.56 1.49
CA ILE A 62 5.61 7.54 1.37
C ILE A 62 4.50 7.28 2.38
N LEU A 63 4.10 6.02 2.57
CA LEU A 63 3.06 5.64 3.54
C LEU A 63 3.43 6.07 4.97
N LYS A 64 4.71 6.03 5.34
CA LYS A 64 5.22 6.54 6.63
C LYS A 64 5.03 8.04 6.86
N THR A 65 4.78 8.80 5.80
CA THR A 65 4.56 10.26 5.89
C THR A 65 3.09 10.65 5.95
N ILE A 66 2.18 9.68 5.80
CA ILE A 66 0.75 9.91 5.66
C ILE A 66 0.02 9.59 6.98
N PRO A 67 -0.63 10.58 7.64
CA PRO A 67 -1.30 10.38 8.93
C PRO A 67 -2.82 10.07 8.84
N TRP A 68 -3.37 9.73 7.66
CA TRP A 68 -4.84 9.58 7.49
C TRP A 68 -5.39 8.22 7.94
N LYS A 69 -6.72 8.12 7.97
CA LYS A 69 -7.52 6.93 8.33
C LYS A 69 -8.46 6.55 7.18
N ASP A 70 -7.90 6.26 6.02
CA ASP A 70 -8.63 6.12 4.76
C ASP A 70 -8.55 4.69 4.21
N THR A 71 -8.97 4.48 2.94
CA THR A 71 -8.74 3.24 2.20
C THR A 71 -7.59 3.43 1.21
N PHE A 72 -6.65 2.49 1.17
CA PHE A 72 -5.51 2.48 0.25
C PHE A 72 -5.60 1.32 -0.74
N SER A 73 -5.21 1.58 -1.99
CA SER A 73 -4.77 0.55 -2.95
C SER A 73 -3.29 0.79 -3.21
N ILE A 74 -2.46 -0.22 -2.98
CA ILE A 74 -1.01 -0.07 -3.09
C ILE A 74 -0.50 -1.14 -4.04
N GLU A 75 0.21 -0.74 -5.10
CA GLU A 75 0.90 -1.70 -5.96
C GLU A 75 2.04 -2.33 -5.15
N VAL A 76 2.00 -3.65 -4.97
CA VAL A 76 2.96 -4.36 -4.14
C VAL A 76 3.86 -5.24 -4.97
N ARG A 77 5.16 -4.97 -4.90
CA ARG A 77 6.20 -5.85 -5.40
C ARG A 77 6.57 -6.89 -4.34
N ASN A 78 6.88 -8.10 -4.77
CA ASN A 78 7.20 -9.24 -3.88
C ASN A 78 8.28 -8.92 -2.84
N GLU A 79 9.26 -8.07 -3.19
CA GLU A 79 10.39 -7.71 -2.31
C GLU A 79 9.99 -6.95 -1.04
N ILE A 80 8.88 -6.20 -1.10
CA ILE A 80 8.45 -5.34 -0.01
C ILE A 80 7.17 -5.83 0.68
N GLU A 81 6.51 -6.87 0.15
CA GLU A 81 5.18 -7.32 0.57
C GLU A 81 5.07 -7.54 2.08
N HIS A 82 6.00 -8.32 2.65
CA HIS A 82 6.00 -8.63 4.09
C HIS A 82 6.16 -7.38 4.94
N ASN A 83 7.18 -6.56 4.65
CA ASN A 83 7.47 -5.33 5.40
C ASN A 83 6.31 -4.31 5.30
N LEU A 84 5.70 -4.22 4.12
CA LEU A 84 4.55 -3.36 3.88
C LEU A 84 3.36 -3.83 4.71
N ARG A 85 3.04 -5.12 4.66
CA ARG A 85 1.90 -5.69 5.40
C ARG A 85 2.05 -5.54 6.90
N ASP A 86 3.24 -5.79 7.44
CA ASP A 86 3.54 -5.61 8.87
C ASP A 86 3.39 -4.14 9.28
N TYR A 87 3.93 -3.23 8.46
CA TYR A 87 3.81 -1.80 8.71
C TYR A 87 2.35 -1.34 8.70
N MET A 88 1.60 -1.66 7.65
CA MET A 88 0.18 -1.28 7.52
C MET A 88 -0.63 -1.80 8.70
N THR A 89 -0.38 -3.04 9.13
CA THR A 89 -1.00 -3.62 10.34
C THR A 89 -0.62 -2.84 11.58
N SER A 90 0.66 -2.48 11.75
CA SER A 90 1.15 -1.74 12.93
C SER A 90 0.53 -0.33 13.07
N VAL A 91 0.13 0.29 11.95
CA VAL A 91 -0.54 1.60 11.93
C VAL A 91 -2.06 1.52 11.86
N GLY A 92 -2.64 0.35 12.14
CA GLY A 92 -4.09 0.18 12.32
C GLY A 92 -4.88 -0.09 11.03
N TYR A 93 -4.20 -0.40 9.93
CA TYR A 93 -4.85 -0.84 8.69
C TYR A 93 -4.99 -2.35 8.66
N ARG A 94 -6.06 -2.80 8.02
CA ARG A 94 -6.30 -4.21 7.76
C ARG A 94 -6.24 -4.47 6.27
N PHE A 95 -5.71 -5.63 5.91
CA PHE A 95 -5.73 -6.10 4.54
C PHE A 95 -7.17 -6.51 4.17
N VAL A 96 -7.68 -6.01 3.06
CA VAL A 96 -9.05 -6.22 2.59
C VAL A 96 -9.09 -7.19 1.42
N ALA A 97 -8.27 -6.93 0.39
CA ALA A 97 -8.29 -7.71 -0.83
C ALA A 97 -6.96 -7.60 -1.58
N TYR A 98 -6.70 -8.60 -2.42
CA TYR A 98 -5.66 -8.56 -3.43
C TYR A 98 -6.31 -8.45 -4.81
N VAL A 99 -5.97 -7.39 -5.56
CA VAL A 99 -6.47 -7.18 -6.91
C VAL A 99 -5.34 -7.49 -7.89
N LYS A 100 -5.51 -8.59 -8.63
CA LYS A 100 -4.54 -9.04 -9.62
C LYS A 100 -5.13 -9.00 -11.03
N ASN A 101 -4.40 -8.37 -11.95
CA ASN A 101 -4.67 -8.48 -13.39
C ASN A 101 -3.34 -8.63 -14.16
N ARG A 102 -3.33 -8.42 -15.48
CA ARG A 102 -2.10 -8.53 -16.29
C ARG A 102 -1.01 -7.50 -15.92
N PHE A 103 -1.40 -6.38 -15.30
CA PHE A 103 -0.56 -5.22 -15.05
C PHE A 103 -0.67 -4.69 -13.61
N SER A 104 -1.53 -5.25 -12.76
CA SER A 104 -1.74 -4.78 -11.38
C SER A 104 -1.57 -5.92 -10.38
N HIS A 105 -0.91 -5.61 -9.28
CA HIS A 105 -0.67 -6.45 -8.09
C HIS A 105 -0.98 -5.61 -6.84
N ASP A 106 -2.21 -5.09 -6.80
CA ASP A 106 -2.65 -4.14 -5.78
C ASP A 106 -3.10 -4.85 -4.50
N HIS A 107 -2.55 -4.41 -3.37
CA HIS A 107 -3.08 -4.74 -2.05
C HIS A 107 -4.02 -3.63 -1.58
N ILE A 108 -5.26 -4.00 -1.26
CA ILE A 108 -6.26 -3.09 -0.73
C ILE A 108 -6.23 -3.12 0.80
N TYR A 109 -6.08 -1.97 1.43
CA TYR A 109 -6.08 -1.79 2.87
C TYR A 109 -7.16 -0.80 3.30
N ALA A 110 -7.82 -1.06 4.43
CA ALA A 110 -8.75 -0.11 5.04
C ALA A 110 -8.34 0.15 6.49
N HIS A 111 -8.38 1.40 6.93
CA HIS A 111 -8.12 1.71 8.32
C HIS A 111 -9.23 1.13 9.22
N SER A 112 -8.85 0.57 10.37
CA SER A 112 -9.80 -0.11 11.28
C SER A 112 -10.90 0.80 11.80
N SER A 113 -10.68 2.12 11.83
CA SER A 113 -11.73 3.08 12.22
C SER A 113 -12.89 3.20 11.23
N LEU A 114 -12.73 2.74 9.97
CA LEU A 114 -13.80 2.76 8.98
C LEU A 114 -14.85 1.67 9.26
N GLY A 115 -14.54 0.68 10.10
CA GLY A 115 -15.37 -0.49 10.38
C GLY A 115 -16.34 -0.39 11.56
N CYS A 116 -16.28 0.67 12.36
CA CYS A 116 -17.03 0.76 13.62
C CYS A 116 -18.05 1.91 13.63
N GLN A 117 -18.78 2.11 12.54
CA GLN A 117 -20.02 2.87 12.56
C GLN A 117 -21.20 1.89 12.48
N ASN A 118 -22.14 2.07 13.41
CA ASN A 118 -23.29 1.21 13.76
C ASN A 118 -24.12 0.65 12.59
N ASP A 119 -23.60 -0.31 11.84
CA ASP A 119 -24.37 -1.19 10.97
C ASP A 119 -24.21 -2.65 11.43
N TYR A 120 -25.15 -3.09 12.27
CA TYR A 120 -25.20 -4.41 12.90
C TYR A 120 -25.19 -5.61 11.91
N LEU A 121 -25.28 -5.37 10.60
CA LEU A 121 -25.27 -6.41 9.57
C LEU A 121 -23.88 -6.64 8.94
N LEU A 122 -22.95 -5.70 9.02
CA LEU A 122 -21.59 -5.81 8.44
C LEU A 122 -20.47 -5.87 9.50
N ALA A 123 -20.75 -5.46 10.74
CA ALA A 123 -19.77 -5.45 11.84
C ALA A 123 -19.14 -6.82 12.12
N ASN A 124 -19.88 -7.92 11.93
CA ASN A 124 -19.40 -9.27 12.26
C ASN A 124 -18.32 -9.80 11.30
N PHE A 125 -18.23 -9.26 10.08
CA PHE A 125 -17.20 -9.65 9.11
C PHE A 125 -15.98 -8.72 9.15
N TRP A 126 -16.16 -7.48 9.64
CA TRP A 126 -15.16 -6.40 9.53
C TRP A 126 -14.45 -6.11 10.87
N CYS A 127 -14.99 -6.53 12.02
CA CYS A 127 -14.48 -6.16 13.35
C CYS A 127 -13.99 -7.34 14.20
N ALA A 128 -13.97 -8.57 13.69
CA ALA A 128 -13.39 -9.69 14.42
C ALA A 128 -11.85 -9.56 14.45
N GLU A 129 -11.25 -9.77 15.62
CA GLU A 129 -9.78 -9.86 15.75
C GLU A 129 -9.24 -10.91 14.77
N PRO A 130 -8.06 -10.67 14.13
CA PRO A 130 -7.45 -11.70 13.32
C PRO A 130 -7.20 -12.93 14.20
N PRO A 131 -7.54 -14.15 13.75
CA PRO A 131 -7.27 -15.34 14.53
C PRO A 131 -5.77 -15.38 14.81
N HIS A 132 -5.41 -15.35 16.09
CA HIS A 132 -4.06 -15.62 16.55
C HIS A 132 -3.58 -16.90 15.85
N LEU A 133 -2.43 -16.84 15.20
CA LEU A 133 -1.73 -17.99 14.63
C LEU A 133 -1.38 -18.98 15.76
N SER A 134 -2.35 -19.77 16.20
CA SER A 134 -2.11 -20.98 16.98
C SER A 134 -1.78 -22.09 15.99
N GLN A 135 -0.53 -22.51 16.07
CA GLN A 135 0.13 -23.60 15.37
C GLN A 135 -0.82 -24.72 14.91
N VAL A 136 -0.74 -25.04 13.62
CA VAL A 136 -1.24 -26.31 13.08
C VAL A 136 -0.42 -27.43 13.71
N SER A 137 -0.98 -28.09 14.72
CA SER A 137 -0.52 -29.38 15.20
C SER A 137 -1.08 -30.44 14.24
N GLU A 138 -0.19 -31.05 13.45
CA GLU A 138 -0.47 -32.27 12.69
C GLU A 138 -0.92 -33.36 13.68
N ARG A 139 -2.20 -33.74 13.62
CA ARG A 139 -2.63 -35.02 14.21
C ARG A 139 -2.25 -36.12 13.25
N THR A 140 -1.14 -36.78 13.55
CA THR A 140 -0.86 -38.12 13.07
C THR A 140 -1.93 -39.07 13.61
N GLY A 141 -2.86 -39.47 12.75
CA GLY A 141 -3.81 -40.53 13.06
C GLY A 141 -3.12 -41.89 12.98
N SER A 142 -2.93 -42.54 14.12
CA SER A 142 -2.55 -43.95 14.20
C SER A 142 -3.66 -44.85 13.63
N PRO A 143 -3.33 -45.95 12.93
CA PRO A 143 -4.33 -46.88 12.43
C PRO A 143 -4.83 -47.78 13.58
N SER A 144 -6.14 -47.84 13.76
CA SER A 144 -6.79 -48.82 14.65
C SER A 144 -7.41 -49.94 13.84
N THR A 145 -6.92 -51.13 14.12
CA THR A 145 -7.40 -52.46 13.77
C THR A 145 -8.83 -52.69 14.29
N VAL A 146 -9.75 -53.16 13.45
CA VAL A 146 -10.56 -54.39 13.58
C VAL A 146 -11.00 -54.82 12.18
#